data_AF-A0A5J5EK03-F1
#
_entry.id   AF-A0A5J5EK03-F1
#
_cell.length_a   1.000
_cell.length_b   1.000
_cell.length_c   1.000
_cell.angle_alpha   90.00
_cell.angle_beta   90.00
_cell.angle_gamma   90.00
#
_symmetry.space_group_name_H-M   'P 1'
#
loop_
_entity.id
_entity.type
_entity.pdbx_description
1 polymer ?
#
loop_
_entity_poly.entity_id
_entity_poly.type
_entity_poly.pdbx_seq_one_letter_code
_entity_poly.pdbx_strand_id
1 'polypeptide(L)'
;MDIWEANLNAAAYTPHLYGCGFNSYRIGDQAFLGTGLTVDTSKTFTVVTQFTTSTATLSEIRRIYTNISGMSDYDSITDQFCVDQKAAFGDTNYFKTLGGLSQMGNALETGMVLSLSVWDDHAANTLWFDSSYPTNKSVTSPDREDWIDCGER
;
A
#
# COMPACT_ATOMS: atom_id res chain seq x y z
N MET A 1 -7.81 -6.19 -3.08
CA MET A 1 -6.82 -6.43 -1.99
C MET A 1 -5.55 -6.74 -2.71
N ASP A 2 -4.73 -5.72 -2.78
CA ASP A 2 -3.69 -5.66 -3.78
C ASP A 2 -2.43 -5.95 -2.99
N ILE A 3 -2.09 -7.24 -3.00
CA ILE A 3 -0.98 -7.78 -2.24
C ILE A 3 0.32 -7.16 -2.75
N TRP A 4 0.40 -6.84 -4.04
CA TRP A 4 1.61 -6.33 -4.67
C TRP A 4 1.32 -5.54 -5.94
N GLU A 5 1.58 -4.24 -5.90
CA GLU A 5 1.71 -3.38 -7.08
C GLU A 5 3.14 -2.84 -7.07
N ALA A 6 3.93 -3.09 -8.13
CA ALA A 6 5.36 -2.80 -8.09
C ALA A 6 6.01 -2.59 -9.45
N ASN A 7 7.08 -1.81 -9.45
CA ASN A 7 8.13 -1.85 -10.46
C ASN A 7 9.51 -1.77 -9.78
N LEU A 8 10.58 -1.41 -10.50
CA LEU A 8 11.93 -1.33 -9.93
C LEU A 8 12.15 -0.13 -9.00
N ASN A 9 11.30 0.89 -9.05
CA ASN A 9 11.46 2.18 -8.37
C ASN A 9 10.55 2.32 -7.14
N ALA A 10 9.40 1.67 -7.13
CA ALA A 10 8.40 1.77 -6.07
C ALA A 10 7.65 0.44 -5.87
N ALA A 11 6.97 0.32 -4.73
CA ALA A 11 6.06 -0.77 -4.40
C ALA A 11 4.95 -0.28 -3.45
N ALA A 12 3.74 -0.80 -3.63
CA ALA A 12 2.59 -0.56 -2.77
C ALA A 12 1.87 -1.88 -2.39
N TYR A 13 1.11 -1.83 -1.30
CA TYR A 13 0.11 -2.84 -0.96
C TYR A 13 -1.10 -2.22 -0.29
N THR A 14 -2.30 -2.72 -0.63
CA THR A 14 -3.53 -1.93 -0.50
C THR A 14 -4.78 -2.79 -0.25
N PRO A 15 -5.42 -2.70 0.93
CA PRO A 15 -6.80 -3.14 1.09
C PRO A 15 -7.75 -2.12 0.43
N HIS A 16 -8.65 -2.62 -0.43
CA HIS A 16 -9.50 -1.78 -1.29
C HIS A 16 -10.94 -1.72 -0.78
N LEU A 17 -11.33 -0.59 -0.19
CA LEU A 17 -12.72 -0.10 -0.04
C LEU A 17 -12.74 1.42 0.29
N TYR A 18 -12.15 2.35 -0.46
CA TYR A 18 -11.48 2.23 -1.75
C TYR A 18 -9.95 2.27 -1.66
N GLY A 19 -9.36 2.60 -0.51
CA GLY A 19 -7.91 2.50 -0.34
C GLY A 19 -7.35 2.93 1.01
N CYS A 20 -6.27 2.26 1.39
CA CYS A 20 -5.38 2.62 2.50
C CYS A 20 -3.98 2.06 2.14
N GLY A 21 -3.37 2.67 1.13
CA GLY A 21 -2.10 2.21 0.57
C GLY A 21 -0.93 2.38 1.52
N PHE A 22 -0.04 1.39 1.55
CA PHE A 22 1.28 1.53 2.14
C PHE A 22 2.35 1.48 1.03
N ASN A 23 3.08 2.58 0.88
CA ASN A 23 4.25 2.72 0.01
C ASN A 23 5.37 3.38 0.85
N SER A 24 6.50 2.68 1.02
CA SER A 24 7.59 3.11 1.92
C SER A 24 8.14 4.48 1.55
N TYR A 25 8.26 4.77 0.25
CA TYR A 25 8.75 6.06 -0.25
C TYR A 25 7.76 7.19 0.09
N ARG A 26 6.44 6.95 -0.08
CA ARG A 26 5.38 7.94 0.20
C ARG A 26 5.29 8.29 1.69
N ILE A 27 5.49 7.32 2.59
CA ILE A 27 5.49 7.54 4.04
C ILE A 27 6.84 8.06 4.60
N GLY A 28 7.86 8.21 3.74
CA GLY A 28 9.10 8.93 4.06
C GLY A 28 10.39 8.10 4.02
N ASP A 29 10.32 6.76 3.95
CA ASP A 29 11.51 5.92 3.78
C ASP A 29 11.83 5.70 2.29
N GLN A 30 12.55 6.69 1.76
CA GLN A 30 13.05 6.72 0.38
C GLN A 30 14.29 5.82 0.15
N ALA A 31 14.85 5.24 1.21
CA ALA A 31 16.03 4.35 1.16
C ALA A 31 15.67 2.87 1.33
N PHE A 32 14.38 2.55 1.49
CA PHE A 32 13.93 1.20 1.76
C PHE A 32 13.93 0.28 0.54
N LEU A 33 13.19 0.61 -0.53
CA LEU A 33 12.95 -0.28 -1.66
C LEU A 33 13.28 0.38 -3.00
N GLY A 34 14.12 -0.29 -3.79
CA GLY A 34 14.60 0.21 -5.07
C GLY A 34 15.92 -0.46 -5.48
N THR A 35 16.45 -0.12 -6.66
CA THR A 35 17.69 -0.74 -7.16
C THR A 35 18.88 -0.38 -6.27
N GLY A 36 19.50 -1.40 -5.66
CA GLY A 36 20.63 -1.24 -4.74
C GLY A 36 20.25 -0.73 -3.33
N LEU A 37 18.95 -0.65 -2.99
CA LEU A 37 18.47 -0.24 -1.66
C LEU A 37 18.30 -1.44 -0.71
N THR A 38 17.73 -1.21 0.48
CA THR A 38 17.56 -2.25 1.53
C THR A 38 16.79 -3.48 1.02
N VAL A 39 15.71 -3.25 0.27
CA VAL A 39 15.05 -4.23 -0.60
C VAL A 39 15.48 -3.94 -2.03
N ASP A 40 16.56 -4.61 -2.45
CA ASP A 40 17.18 -4.43 -3.76
C ASP A 40 16.31 -5.03 -4.89
N THR A 41 15.60 -4.16 -5.61
CA THR A 41 14.70 -4.55 -6.70
C THR A 41 15.43 -5.10 -7.94
N SER A 42 16.76 -4.98 -8.02
CA SER A 42 17.55 -5.59 -9.11
C SER A 42 17.74 -7.11 -8.94
N LYS A 43 17.27 -7.69 -7.83
CA LYS A 43 17.41 -9.11 -7.46
C LYS A 43 16.06 -9.73 -7.12
N THR A 44 15.98 -11.05 -7.17
CA THR A 44 14.83 -11.79 -6.64
C THR A 44 14.80 -11.73 -5.11
N PHE A 45 13.67 -11.33 -4.55
CA PHE A 45 13.40 -11.33 -3.10
C PHE A 45 12.03 -11.95 -2.80
N THR A 46 11.80 -12.33 -1.55
CA THR A 46 10.51 -12.88 -1.11
C THR A 46 9.66 -11.79 -0.46
N VAL A 47 8.40 -11.69 -0.87
CA VAL A 47 7.38 -10.83 -0.24
C VAL A 47 6.45 -11.71 0.60
N VAL A 48 6.37 -11.42 1.89
CA VAL A 48 5.41 -12.05 2.80
C VAL A 48 4.38 -10.99 3.22
N THR A 49 3.10 -11.34 3.09
CA THR A 49 1.99 -10.52 3.60
C THR A 49 1.18 -11.35 4.58
N GLN A 50 1.02 -10.84 5.80
CA GLN A 50 0.32 -11.49 6.90
C GLN A 50 -0.97 -10.73 7.19
N PHE A 51 -2.04 -11.48 7.44
CA PHE A 51 -3.36 -10.95 7.78
C PHE A 51 -3.65 -11.36 9.23
N THR A 52 -3.38 -10.48 10.19
CA THR A 52 -3.53 -10.77 11.62
C THR A 52 -4.95 -10.43 12.09
N THR A 53 -5.57 -11.32 12.85
CA THR A 53 -6.90 -11.10 13.43
C THR A 53 -6.84 -10.83 14.93
N SER A 54 -7.73 -9.96 15.40
CA SER A 54 -8.05 -9.75 16.82
C SER A 54 -9.53 -10.04 17.03
N THR A 55 -9.87 -10.89 18.00
CA THR A 55 -11.26 -11.32 18.26
C THR A 55 -12.01 -11.80 17.00
N ALA A 56 -11.33 -12.54 16.13
CA ALA A 56 -11.77 -13.01 14.81
C ALA A 56 -11.96 -11.94 13.71
N THR A 57 -11.81 -10.65 14.01
CA THR A 57 -11.82 -9.56 13.01
C THR A 57 -10.40 -9.30 12.49
N LEU A 58 -10.23 -9.05 11.19
CA LEU A 58 -8.94 -8.58 10.65
C LEU A 58 -8.57 -7.24 11.30
N SER A 59 -7.38 -7.17 11.90
CA SER A 59 -6.92 -6.00 12.68
C SER A 59 -5.62 -5.39 12.17
N GLU A 60 -4.84 -6.14 11.39
CA GLU A 60 -3.53 -5.71 10.90
C GLU A 60 -3.18 -6.44 9.60
N ILE A 61 -2.65 -5.71 8.61
CA ILE A 61 -1.99 -6.28 7.43
C ILE A 61 -0.50 -5.94 7.51
N ARG A 62 0.34 -6.95 7.74
CA ARG A 62 1.79 -6.79 7.96
C ARG A 62 2.58 -7.26 6.74
N ARG A 63 3.56 -6.47 6.34
CA ARG A 63 4.50 -6.74 5.24
C ARG A 63 5.87 -7.11 5.79
N ILE A 64 6.48 -8.17 5.24
CA ILE A 64 7.88 -8.54 5.49
C ILE A 64 8.54 -8.85 4.15
N TYR A 65 9.77 -8.37 3.95
CA TYR A 65 10.61 -8.74 2.81
C TYR A 65 11.75 -9.62 3.32
N THR A 66 11.92 -10.83 2.77
CA THR A 66 12.96 -11.75 3.26
C THR A 66 14.03 -12.02 2.20
N ASN A 67 15.26 -11.67 2.58
CA ASN A 67 16.55 -12.13 2.05
C ASN A 67 17.70 -11.88 3.05
N ILE A 68 17.41 -11.48 4.29
CA ILE A 68 18.37 -10.97 5.28
C ILE A 68 18.15 -11.69 6.62
N SER A 69 19.21 -12.25 7.19
CA SER A 69 19.15 -12.94 8.49
C SER A 69 19.30 -11.96 9.65
N GLY A 70 18.28 -11.86 10.52
CA GLY A 70 18.38 -11.23 11.84
C GLY A 70 17.84 -9.80 11.95
N MET A 71 16.61 -9.52 11.50
CA MET A 71 15.98 -8.19 11.62
C MET A 71 14.55 -8.20 12.19
N SER A 72 14.30 -7.24 13.08
CA SER A 72 13.08 -6.42 13.18
C SER A 72 13.50 -4.96 12.88
N ASP A 73 12.66 -3.98 12.52
CA ASP A 73 11.22 -3.75 12.79
C ASP A 73 10.42 -3.44 11.50
N TYR A 74 9.07 -3.51 11.54
CA TYR A 74 8.17 -3.20 10.41
C TYR A 74 6.81 -2.63 10.87
N ASP A 75 6.26 -1.66 10.15
CA ASP A 75 5.08 -0.82 10.47
C ASP A 75 3.85 -1.13 9.59
N SER A 76 3.04 -2.08 10.03
CA SER A 76 1.84 -2.60 9.36
C SER A 76 0.67 -1.62 9.13
N ILE A 77 -0.18 -1.91 8.15
CA ILE A 77 -1.50 -1.28 7.98
C ILE A 77 -2.43 -1.71 9.13
N THR A 78 -3.03 -0.73 9.80
CA THR A 78 -4.09 -0.87 10.82
C THR A 78 -5.19 0.17 10.55
N ASP A 79 -6.39 0.02 11.10
CA ASP A 79 -7.45 1.04 10.93
C ASP A 79 -7.02 2.42 11.47
N GLN A 80 -6.18 2.47 12.51
CA GLN A 80 -5.62 3.72 13.05
C GLN A 80 -4.61 4.35 12.08
N PHE A 81 -3.69 3.55 11.51
CA PHE A 81 -2.80 4.01 10.44
C PHE A 81 -3.59 4.61 9.27
N CYS A 82 -4.69 3.98 8.84
CA CYS A 82 -5.55 4.50 7.79
C CYS A 82 -6.25 5.82 8.16
N VAL A 83 -6.55 6.06 9.44
CA VAL A 83 -7.08 7.36 9.91
C VAL A 83 -6.02 8.44 9.85
N ASP A 84 -4.83 8.16 10.38
CA ASP A 84 -3.75 9.14 10.49
C ASP A 84 -3.14 9.48 9.12
N GLN A 85 -2.99 8.48 8.23
CA GLN A 85 -2.52 8.64 6.85
C GLN A 85 -3.46 9.55 6.04
N LYS A 86 -4.77 9.32 6.09
CA LYS A 86 -5.74 10.14 5.36
C LYS A 86 -5.80 11.57 5.89
N ALA A 87 -5.71 11.76 7.21
CA ALA A 87 -5.63 13.09 7.81
C ALA A 87 -4.34 13.84 7.43
N ALA A 88 -3.19 13.16 7.41
CA ALA A 88 -1.90 13.74 7.04
C ALA A 88 -1.81 14.14 5.56
N PHE A 89 -2.46 13.37 4.68
CA PHE A 89 -2.48 13.62 3.24
C PHE A 89 -3.69 14.44 2.77
N GLY A 90 -4.59 14.86 3.67
CA GLY A 90 -5.78 15.64 3.31
C GLY A 90 -6.80 14.88 2.43
N ASP A 91 -6.66 13.56 2.33
CA ASP A 91 -7.51 12.67 1.55
C ASP A 91 -8.83 12.37 2.30
N THR A 92 -9.92 12.14 1.57
CA THR A 92 -11.18 11.67 2.19
C THR A 92 -11.05 10.20 2.60
N ASN A 93 -11.29 9.89 3.88
CA ASN A 93 -11.18 8.51 4.39
C ASN A 93 -12.41 7.64 4.05
N TYR A 94 -12.53 7.25 2.78
CA TYR A 94 -13.57 6.32 2.32
C TYR A 94 -13.42 4.92 2.94
N PHE A 95 -12.18 4.47 3.15
CA PHE A 95 -11.85 3.18 3.80
C PHE A 95 -12.63 2.94 5.10
N LYS A 96 -12.63 3.93 6.00
CA LYS A 96 -13.39 3.88 7.24
C LYS A 96 -14.90 3.88 7.02
N THR A 97 -15.41 4.62 6.03
CA THR A 97 -16.86 4.70 5.76
C THR A 97 -17.44 3.40 5.21
N LEU A 98 -16.63 2.60 4.53
CA LEU A 98 -17.02 1.31 3.94
C LEU A 98 -16.65 0.09 4.82
N GLY A 99 -16.27 0.31 6.09
CA GLY A 99 -16.10 -0.74 7.09
C GLY A 99 -14.66 -1.20 7.36
N GLY A 100 -13.66 -0.52 6.78
CA GLY A 100 -12.24 -0.68 7.11
C GLY A 100 -11.69 -2.11 7.01
N LEU A 101 -10.74 -2.44 7.89
CA LEU A 101 -10.14 -3.78 7.93
C LEU A 101 -11.17 -4.86 8.28
N SER A 102 -12.19 -4.57 9.09
CA SER A 102 -13.27 -5.51 9.40
C SER A 102 -13.98 -6.01 8.13
N GLN A 103 -14.37 -5.09 7.24
CA GLN A 103 -15.03 -5.47 5.98
C GLN A 103 -14.07 -6.13 4.98
N MET A 104 -12.79 -5.76 4.97
CA MET A 104 -11.76 -6.48 4.21
C MET A 104 -11.58 -7.92 4.74
N GLY A 105 -11.66 -8.13 6.06
CA GLY A 105 -11.66 -9.45 6.68
C GLY A 105 -12.81 -10.34 6.21
N ASN A 106 -14.04 -9.81 6.20
CA ASN A 106 -15.24 -10.52 5.70
C ASN A 106 -15.07 -10.99 4.23
N ALA A 107 -14.47 -10.15 3.38
CA ALA A 107 -14.20 -10.49 1.99
C ALA A 107 -13.09 -11.55 1.83
N LEU A 108 -12.07 -11.54 2.68
CA LEU A 108 -11.04 -12.59 2.71
C LEU A 108 -11.62 -13.94 3.18
N GLU A 109 -12.47 -13.95 4.20
CA GLU A 109 -13.12 -15.15 4.74
C GLU A 109 -14.05 -15.82 3.71
N THR A 110 -14.75 -15.01 2.90
CA THR A 110 -15.61 -15.50 1.80
C THR A 110 -14.83 -16.26 0.71
N GLY A 111 -13.51 -16.03 0.62
CA GLY A 111 -12.63 -16.58 -0.40
C GLY A 111 -12.45 -15.62 -1.58
N MET A 112 -11.19 -15.38 -1.96
CA MET A 112 -10.80 -14.51 -3.07
C MET A 112 -10.01 -15.27 -4.13
N VAL A 113 -10.03 -14.78 -5.37
CA VAL A 113 -9.22 -15.32 -6.47
C VAL A 113 -7.89 -14.56 -6.56
N LEU A 114 -6.78 -15.29 -6.69
CA LEU A 114 -5.48 -14.71 -6.99
C LEU A 114 -5.42 -14.29 -8.47
N SER A 115 -5.13 -13.01 -8.72
CA SER A 115 -4.83 -12.48 -10.05
C SER A 115 -3.34 -12.16 -10.16
N LEU A 116 -2.76 -12.38 -11.34
CA LEU A 116 -1.41 -11.93 -11.69
C LEU A 116 -1.51 -11.19 -13.02
N SER A 117 -1.02 -9.96 -13.07
CA SER A 117 -1.11 -9.08 -14.24
C SER A 117 0.16 -8.26 -14.45
N VAL A 118 0.33 -7.77 -15.67
CA VAL A 118 1.31 -6.74 -16.05
C VAL A 118 0.57 -5.80 -17.01
N TRP A 119 0.67 -4.50 -16.79
CA TRP A 119 -0.16 -3.48 -17.44
C TRP A 119 0.54 -2.13 -17.43
N ASP A 120 0.08 -1.22 -18.30
CA ASP A 120 0.38 0.21 -18.30
C ASP A 120 -0.90 1.03 -18.00
N ASP A 121 -0.72 2.28 -17.58
CA ASP A 121 -1.80 3.15 -17.14
C ASP A 121 -2.04 4.29 -18.14
N HIS A 122 -3.03 4.13 -19.02
CA HIS A 122 -3.44 5.18 -19.94
C HIS A 122 -4.18 6.37 -19.29
N ALA A 123 -4.60 6.27 -18.02
CA ALA A 123 -5.36 7.33 -17.34
C ALA A 123 -4.43 8.30 -16.61
N ALA A 124 -3.45 7.79 -15.86
CA ALA A 124 -2.54 8.59 -15.04
C ALA A 124 -1.05 8.25 -15.21
N ASN A 125 -0.67 7.47 -16.22
CA ASN A 125 0.72 7.13 -16.60
C ASN A 125 1.56 6.59 -15.42
N THR A 126 0.93 5.83 -14.52
CA THR A 126 1.49 5.28 -13.26
C THR A 126 2.12 6.33 -12.33
N LEU A 127 1.84 7.63 -12.54
CA LEU A 127 2.50 8.70 -11.80
C LEU A 127 2.13 8.72 -10.30
N TRP A 128 0.94 8.24 -9.97
CA TRP A 128 0.46 8.03 -8.60
C TRP A 128 1.19 6.91 -7.86
N PHE A 129 1.90 6.06 -8.62
CA PHE A 129 2.55 4.88 -8.09
C PHE A 129 4.05 5.12 -7.84
N ASP A 130 4.77 5.69 -8.82
CA ASP A 130 6.23 5.83 -8.82
C ASP A 130 6.77 7.25 -9.07
N SER A 131 5.90 8.26 -9.04
CA SER A 131 6.26 9.63 -9.41
C SER A 131 5.63 10.69 -8.50
N SER A 132 5.55 11.93 -9.00
CA SER A 132 4.81 13.02 -8.34
C SER A 132 3.42 13.16 -8.97
N TYR A 133 2.40 12.86 -8.18
CA TYR A 133 0.99 12.99 -8.52
C TYR A 133 0.23 13.67 -7.37
N PRO A 134 -0.88 14.40 -7.61
CA PRO A 134 -1.29 14.97 -8.89
C PRO A 134 -0.24 15.91 -9.47
N THR A 135 -0.18 16.00 -10.80
CA THR A 135 0.82 16.80 -11.52
C THR A 135 0.64 18.32 -11.34
N ASN A 136 -0.46 18.76 -10.72
CA ASN A 136 -0.73 20.14 -10.35
C ASN A 136 -0.44 20.47 -8.86
N LYS A 137 0.01 19.51 -8.04
CA LYS A 137 0.44 19.75 -6.65
C LYS A 137 1.98 19.84 -6.56
N SER A 138 2.48 20.47 -5.51
CA SER A 138 3.94 20.57 -5.28
C SER A 138 4.56 19.21 -4.98
N VAL A 139 5.75 18.94 -5.50
CA VAL A 139 6.56 17.75 -5.17
C VAL A 139 6.98 17.68 -3.70
N THR A 140 6.84 18.78 -2.95
CA THR A 140 7.10 18.87 -1.51
C THR A 140 5.82 18.78 -0.67
N SER A 141 4.65 18.64 -1.28
CA SER A 141 3.37 18.63 -0.57
C SER A 141 3.08 17.24 0.01
N PRO A 142 2.62 17.13 1.27
CA PRO A 142 2.16 15.87 1.83
C PRO A 142 0.80 15.44 1.26
N ASP A 143 -0.02 16.38 0.76
CA ASP A 143 -1.38 16.13 0.26
C ASP A 143 -1.45 15.61 -1.18
N ARG A 144 -0.44 14.86 -1.61
CA ARG A 144 -0.37 14.26 -2.94
C ARG A 144 -1.28 13.04 -3.01
N GLU A 145 -2.44 13.17 -3.68
CA GLU A 145 -3.43 12.10 -3.91
C GLU A 145 -2.82 10.80 -4.46
N ASP A 146 -3.49 9.69 -4.18
CA ASP A 146 -3.16 8.33 -4.63
C ASP A 146 -4.34 7.77 -5.46
N TRP A 147 -4.08 7.20 -6.65
CA TRP A 147 -5.03 6.25 -7.27
C TRP A 147 -4.98 4.85 -6.65
N ILE A 148 -4.07 4.65 -5.68
CA ILE A 148 -4.15 3.58 -4.69
C ILE A 148 -5.47 3.68 -3.89
N ASP A 149 -6.11 4.87 -3.82
CA ASP A 149 -7.55 4.99 -3.58
C ASP A 149 -8.32 4.84 -4.90
N CYS A 150 -8.74 3.61 -5.23
CA CYS A 150 -9.53 3.33 -6.43
C CYS A 150 -11.01 3.77 -6.26
N GLY A 151 -11.24 5.06 -6.01
CA GLY A 151 -12.55 5.61 -5.60
C GLY A 151 -13.19 6.66 -6.51
N GLU A 152 -12.43 7.39 -7.33
CA GLU A 152 -12.98 8.54 -8.07
C GLU A 152 -13.25 8.28 -9.57
N ARG A 153 -14.53 7.98 -9.86
CA ARG A 153 -15.26 8.42 -11.05
C ARG A 153 -16.64 8.92 -10.65
#